data_AF-A0A0D0AIS9-F1
#
_entry.id   AF-A0A0D0AIS9-F1
#
_cell.length_a   1.000
_cell.length_b   1.000
_cell.length_c   1.000
_cell.angle_alpha   90.00
_cell.angle_beta   90.00
_cell.angle_gamma   90.00
#
_symmetry.space_group_name_H-M   'P 1'
#
loop_
_entity.id
_entity.type
_entity.pdbx_description
1 polymer ?
#
loop_
_entity_poly.entity_id
_entity_poly.type
_entity_poly.pdbx_seq_one_letter_code
_entity_poly.pdbx_strand_id
1 'polypeptide(L)' 'DTAHHNLQLLTRDLLYVLELTSAISSGDWGRIEDILGTLTMIFRGAGSNNYCSEILHFIFNLKKIWTPEFA' A
#
# COMPACT_ATOMS: atom_id res chain seq x y z
N ASP A 1 -12.90 5.19 -25.05
CA ASP A 1 -11.52 5.38 -25.53
C ASP A 1 -10.57 4.70 -24.55
N THR A 2 -9.71 3.80 -25.02
CA THR A 2 -8.82 2.98 -24.18
C THR A 2 -7.74 3.82 -23.51
N ALA A 3 -7.25 4.88 -24.19
CA ALA A 3 -6.25 5.76 -23.63
C ALA A 3 -6.80 6.54 -22.43
N HIS A 4 -8.01 7.10 -22.56
CA HIS A 4 -8.71 7.77 -21.45
C HIS A 4 -8.89 6.85 -20.23
N HIS A 5 -9.34 5.60 -20.45
CA HIS A 5 -9.52 4.65 -19.35
C HIS A 5 -8.21 4.30 -18.64
N ASN A 6 -7.14 4.03 -19.39
CA ASN A 6 -5.82 3.74 -18.82
C ASN A 6 -5.25 4.94 -18.06
N LEU A 7 -5.51 6.17 -18.53
CA LEU A 7 -5.10 7.38 -17.82
C LEU A 7 -5.81 7.53 -16.47
N GLN A 8 -7.10 7.16 -16.39
CA GLN A 8 -7.83 7.16 -15.11
C GLN A 8 -7.26 6.14 -14.12
N LEU A 9 -6.94 4.93 -14.59
CA LEU A 9 -6.31 3.89 -13.76
C LEU A 9 -4.92 4.34 -13.28
N LEU A 10 -4.09 4.88 -14.18
CA LEU A 10 -2.78 5.42 -13.82
C LEU A 10 -2.90 6.54 -12.79
N THR A 11 -3.84 7.48 -12.99
CA THR A 11 -4.05 8.59 -12.06
C THR A 11 -4.44 8.08 -10.67
N ARG A 12 -5.35 7.11 -10.60
CA ARG A 12 -5.72 6.44 -9.34
C ARG A 12 -4.50 5.84 -8.65
N ASP A 13 -3.68 5.09 -9.38
CA ASP A 13 -2.52 4.39 -8.81
C ASP A 13 -1.45 5.39 -8.32
N LEU A 14 -1.22 6.47 -9.07
CA LEU A 14 -0.32 7.55 -8.64
C LEU A 14 -0.81 8.28 -7.39
N LEU A 15 -2.13 8.43 -7.20
CA LEU A 15 -2.66 9.03 -5.97
C LEU A 15 -2.35 8.19 -4.73
N TYR A 16 -2.37 6.85 -4.82
CA TYR A 16 -1.94 5.99 -3.72
C TYR A 16 -0.44 6.12 -3.43
N VAL A 17 0.40 6.26 -4.46
CA VAL A 17 1.85 6.48 -4.30
C VAL A 17 2.14 7.83 -3.64
N LEU A 18 1.44 8.88 -4.05
CA LEU A 18 1.56 10.21 -3.44
C LEU A 18 1.15 10.19 -1.97
N GLU A 19 0.05 9.52 -1.64
CA GLU A 19 -0.41 9.37 -0.25
C GLU A 19 0.63 8.64 0.60
N LEU A 20 1.15 7.51 0.13
CA LEU A 20 2.20 6.76 0.84
C LEU A 20 3.45 7.61 1.05
N THR A 21 3.91 8.31 0.01
CA THR A 21 5.12 9.15 0.08
C THR A 21 4.92 10.31 1.03
N SER A 22 3.74 10.92 1.02
CA SER A 22 3.38 12.01 1.94
C SER A 22 3.33 11.50 3.39
N ALA A 23 2.69 10.37 3.65
CA ALA A 23 2.56 9.81 4.99
C ALA A 23 3.92 9.40 5.58
N ILE A 24 4.80 8.80 4.75
CA ILE A 24 6.20 8.52 5.13
C ILE A 24 6.94 9.81 5.47
N SER A 25 6.81 10.84 4.63
CA SER A 25 7.52 12.12 4.83
C SER A 25 7.06 12.85 6.09
N SER A 26 5.79 12.73 6.47
CA SER A 26 5.26 13.32 7.70
C SER A 26 5.45 12.44 8.94
N GLY A 27 5.95 11.21 8.79
CA GLY A 27 6.04 10.22 9.87
C GLY A 27 4.68 9.78 10.40
N ASP A 28 3.60 9.91 9.61
CA ASP A 28 2.25 9.54 10.03
C ASP A 28 2.04 8.04 9.81
N TRP A 29 2.33 7.26 10.85
CA TRP A 29 2.23 5.81 10.79
C TRP A 29 0.80 5.30 10.58
N GLY A 30 -0.21 6.01 11.12
CA GLY A 30 -1.61 5.61 10.97
C GLY A 30 -2.02 5.59 9.50
N ARG A 31 -1.68 6.66 8.76
CA ARG A 31 -1.93 6.75 7.32
C ARG A 31 -1.15 5.72 6.51
N ILE A 32 0.09 5.41 6.93
CA ILE A 32 0.87 4.35 6.30
C ILE A 32 0.16 3.01 6.48
N GLU A 33 -0.26 2.66 7.69
CA GLU A 33 -0.94 1.38 7.93
C GLU A 33 -2.25 1.26 7.14
N ASP A 34 -3.04 2.33 7.07
CA ASP A 34 -4.31 2.38 6.35
C ASP A 34 -4.16 2.03 4.86
N ILE A 35 -3.05 2.44 4.21
CA ILE A 35 -2.86 2.25 2.77
C ILE A 35 -2.26 0.88 2.39
N LEU A 36 -1.58 0.18 3.31
CA LEU A 36 -0.87 -1.09 3.02
C LEU A 36 -1.79 -2.17 2.43
N GLY A 37 -3.02 -2.27 2.92
CA GLY A 37 -4.01 -3.24 2.41
C GLY A 37 -4.38 -2.97 0.95
N THR A 38 -4.58 -1.71 0.59
CA THR A 38 -4.87 -1.30 -0.79
C THR A 38 -3.69 -1.56 -1.71
N LEU A 39 -2.47 -1.24 -1.27
CA LEU A 39 -1.25 -1.53 -2.04
C LEU A 39 -1.09 -3.03 -2.30
N THR A 40 -1.35 -3.87 -1.29
CA THR A 40 -1.36 -5.33 -1.45
C THR A 40 -2.27 -5.78 -2.58
N MET A 41 -3.50 -5.27 -2.62
CA MET A 41 -4.48 -5.60 -3.66
C MET A 41 -4.05 -5.12 -5.05
N ILE A 42 -3.47 -3.92 -5.15
CA ILE A 42 -2.94 -3.36 -6.40
C ILE A 42 -1.83 -4.26 -6.94
N PHE A 43 -0.82 -4.57 -6.12
CA PHE A 43 0.30 -5.42 -6.55
C PHE A 43 -0.15 -6.84 -6.93
N ARG A 44 -1.13 -7.41 -6.20
CA ARG A 44 -1.71 -8.69 -6.57
C ARG A 44 -2.41 -8.63 -7.93
N GLY A 45 -3.22 -7.61 -8.17
CA GLY A 45 -3.94 -7.40 -9.42
C GLY A 45 -3.01 -7.15 -10.61
N ALA A 46 -1.88 -6.49 -10.39
CA ALA A 46 -0.87 -6.21 -11.40
C ALA A 46 0.09 -7.40 -11.67
N GLY A 47 -0.08 -8.54 -11.00
CA GLY A 47 0.81 -9.71 -11.12
C GLY A 47 2.16 -9.55 -10.41
N SER A 48 2.34 -8.47 -9.64
CA SER A 48 3.51 -8.13 -8.84
C SER A 48 3.53 -8.87 -7.50
N ASN A 49 3.61 -10.21 -7.58
CA ASN A 49 3.37 -11.08 -6.43
C ASN A 49 4.41 -10.99 -5.32
N ASN A 50 5.67 -10.66 -5.65
CA ASN A 50 6.73 -10.44 -4.66
C ASN A 50 6.36 -9.29 -3.71
N TYR A 51 5.96 -8.14 -4.25
CA TYR A 51 5.58 -6.97 -3.45
C TYR A 51 4.31 -7.22 -2.65
N CYS A 52 3.33 -7.90 -3.24
CA CYS A 52 2.13 -8.34 -2.52
C CYS A 52 2.50 -9.19 -1.29
N SER A 53 3.35 -10.21 -1.48
CA SER A 53 3.79 -11.09 -0.39
C SER A 53 4.55 -10.32 0.69
N GLU A 54 5.48 -9.45 0.33
CA GLU A 54 6.24 -8.64 1.29
C GLU A 54 5.33 -7.74 2.13
N ILE A 55 4.38 -7.05 1.51
CA ILE A 55 3.43 -6.18 2.22
C ILE A 55 2.49 -7.01 3.11
N LEU A 56 2.03 -8.18 2.66
CA LEU A 56 1.25 -9.10 3.49
C LEU A 56 2.02 -9.57 4.73
N HIS A 57 3.29 -9.96 4.56
CA HIS A 57 4.15 -10.31 5.66
C HIS A 57 4.32 -9.14 6.62
N PHE A 58 4.48 -7.92 6.11
CA PHE A 58 4.61 -6.74 6.93
C PHE A 58 3.33 -6.44 7.74
N ILE A 59 2.15 -6.46 7.10
CA ILE A 59 0.86 -6.31 7.77
C ILE A 59 0.66 -7.39 8.84
N PHE A 60 1.01 -8.64 8.53
CA PHE A 60 0.89 -9.74 9.50
C PHE A 60 1.77 -9.49 10.72
N ASN A 61 3.01 -9.06 10.53
CA ASN A 61 3.90 -8.74 11.65
C ASN A 61 3.34 -7.60 12.50
N LEU A 62 2.94 -6.49 11.88
CA LEU A 62 2.33 -5.35 12.59
C LEU A 62 1.10 -5.75 13.41
N LYS A 63 0.21 -6.57 12.85
CA LYS A 63 -1.09 -6.88 13.46
C LYS A 63 -1.09 -8.08 14.40
N LYS A 64 -0.10 -8.97 14.30
CA LYS A 64 -0.11 -10.27 14.99
C LYS A 64 1.16 -10.58 15.78
N ILE A 65 2.30 -10.01 15.40
CA ILE A 65 3.60 -10.36 15.99
C ILE A 65 4.14 -9.23 16.86
N TRP A 66 4.12 -7.99 16.34
CA TRP A 66 4.60 -6.79 17.03
C TRP A 66 3.44 -6.10 17.76
N THR A 67 2.85 -6.81 18.69
CA THR A 67 1.75 -6.26 19.50
C THR A 67 2.28 -5.14 20.42
N PRO A 68 1.42 -4.24 20.93
CA PRO A 68 1.85 -3.10 21.75
C PRO A 68 2.67 -3.51 22.99
N GLU A 69 2.52 -4.75 23.46
CA GLU A 69 3.32 -5.30 24.56
C GLU A 69 4.81 -5.48 24.21
N PHE A 70 5.18 -5.38 22.92
CA PHE A 70 6.54 -5.47 22.40
C PHE A 70 7.17 -4.11 22.01
N ALA A 71 6.41 -3.01 22.08
CA ALA A 71 6.84 -1.67 21.66
C ALA A 71 7.36 -0.80 22.83
#